data_AF-A0A958TZI3-F1
#
_entry.id   AF-A0A958TZI3-F1
#
_cell.length_a   1.000
_cell.length_b   1.000
_cell.length_c   1.000
_cell.angle_alpha   90.00
_cell.angle_beta   90.00
_cell.angle_gamma   90.00
#
_symmetry.space_group_name_H-M   'P 1'
#
loop_
_entity.id
_entity.type
_entity.pdbx_description
1 polymer ?
#
loop_
_entity_poly.entity_id
_entity_poly.type
_entity_poly.pdbx_seq_one_letter_code
_entity_poly.pdbx_strand_id
1 'polypeptide(L)' 'RITQKDKSRFSTIAFSSAMELLNQIIISKRLNFIDDDVYEKLRVQLLMISNKINALRNAQLKK' A
#
# COMPACT_ATOMS: atom_id res chain seq x y z
N ARG A 1 -16.51 -9.01 -10.97
CA ARG A 1 -15.20 -9.53 -10.50
C ARG A 1 -14.93 -10.89 -11.14
N ILE A 2 -14.69 -10.94 -12.45
CA ILE A 2 -14.63 -12.23 -13.17
C ILE A 2 -13.35 -12.28 -14.00
N THR A 3 -12.95 -11.15 -14.59
CA THR A 3 -11.76 -11.08 -15.43
C THR A 3 -10.51 -10.69 -14.64
N GLN A 4 -9.34 -11.07 -15.15
CA GLN A 4 -8.06 -10.66 -14.58
C GLN A 4 -7.83 -9.14 -14.66
N LYS A 5 -8.41 -8.49 -15.68
CA LYS A 5 -8.45 -7.04 -15.85
C LYS A 5 -9.21 -6.32 -14.72
N ASP A 6 -10.33 -6.89 -14.26
CA ASP A 6 -11.03 -6.34 -13.09
C ASP A 6 -10.17 -6.46 -11.83
N LYS A 7 -9.51 -7.61 -11.64
CA LYS A 7 -8.66 -7.87 -10.48
C LYS A 7 -7.46 -6.92 -10.44
N SER A 8 -6.82 -6.64 -11.57
CA SER A 8 -5.70 -5.68 -11.65
C SER A 8 -6.11 -4.23 -11.37
N ARG A 9 -7.35 -3.86 -11.73
CA ARG A 9 -7.95 -2.58 -11.32
C ARG A 9 -8.10 -2.48 -9.80
N PHE A 10 -8.59 -3.52 -9.12
CA PHE A 10 -8.65 -3.54 -7.66
C PHE A 10 -7.26 -3.47 -7.02
N SER A 11 -6.26 -4.16 -7.57
CA SER A 11 -4.87 -4.06 -7.11
C SER A 11 -4.32 -2.63 -7.26
N THR A 12 -4.70 -1.92 -8.31
CA THR A 12 -4.32 -0.51 -8.51
C THR A 12 -4.97 0.38 -7.45
N ILE A 13 -6.26 0.19 -7.16
CA ILE A 13 -6.96 0.93 -6.09
C ILE A 13 -6.30 0.67 -4.74
N ALA A 14 -6.01 -0.61 -4.41
CA ALA A 14 -5.35 -0.98 -3.17
C ALA A 14 -3.96 -0.33 -3.02
N PHE A 15 -3.20 -0.20 -4.11
CA PHE A 15 -1.92 0.49 -4.11
C PHE A 15 -2.08 2.00 -3.85
N SER A 16 -3.07 2.65 -4.48
CA SER A 16 -3.37 4.06 -4.21
C SER A 16 -3.74 4.28 -2.74
N SER A 17 -4.60 3.43 -2.17
CA SER A 17 -4.96 3.51 -0.74
C SER A 17 -3.77 3.28 0.19
N ALA A 18 -2.82 2.43 -0.18
CA ALA A 18 -1.57 2.29 0.57
C ALA A 18 -0.73 3.57 0.55
N MET A 19 -0.69 4.30 -0.58
CA MET A 19 0.00 5.59 -0.66
C MET A 19 -0.71 6.69 0.14
N GLU A 20 -2.04 6.68 0.17
CA GLU A 20 -2.81 7.58 1.03
C GLU A 20 -2.51 7.33 2.52
N LEU A 21 -2.46 6.06 2.93
CA LEU A 21 -2.11 5.68 4.29
C LEU A 21 -0.67 6.08 4.66
N LEU A 22 0.29 5.98 3.73
CA LEU A 22 1.65 6.47 3.96
C LEU A 22 1.68 7.97 4.29
N ASN A 23 0.92 8.77 3.56
CA ASN A 23 0.81 10.20 3.81
C ASN A 23 0.19 10.47 5.20
N GLN A 24 -0.85 9.73 5.58
CA GLN A 24 -1.45 9.82 6.91
C GLN A 24 -0.45 9.48 8.01
N ILE A 25 0.34 8.40 7.86
CA ILE A 25 1.39 8.02 8.82
C ILE A 25 2.44 9.12 8.97
N ILE A 26 2.87 9.75 7.87
CA ILE A 26 3.82 10.87 7.90
C ILE A 26 3.22 12.06 8.65
N ILE A 27 1.95 12.39 8.41
CA ILE A 27 1.26 13.49 9.11
C ILE A 27 1.13 13.15 10.60
N SER A 28 0.71 11.94 10.95
CA SER A 28 0.63 11.48 12.35
C SER A 28 1.96 11.60 13.08
N LYS A 29 3.08 11.27 12.40
CA LYS A 29 4.41 11.45 12.98
C LYS A 29 4.76 12.93 13.18
N ARG A 30 4.46 13.78 12.21
CA ARG A 30 4.71 15.24 12.29
C ARG A 30 3.89 15.93 13.39
N LEU A 31 2.71 15.40 13.68
CA LEU A 31 1.83 15.88 14.75
C LEU A 31 2.13 15.21 16.11
N ASN A 32 3.20 14.41 16.20
CA ASN A 32 3.59 13.67 17.39
C ASN A 32 2.48 12.73 17.94
N PHE A 33 1.57 12.24 17.08
CA PHE A 33 0.58 11.24 17.46
C PHE A 33 1.15 9.82 17.55
N ILE A 34 2.31 9.59 16.93
CA ILE A 34 3.07 8.34 16.98
C ILE A 34 4.55 8.64 17.20
N ASP A 35 5.26 7.73 17.88
CA ASP A 35 6.70 7.80 18.07
C ASP A 35 7.48 7.24 16.86
N ASP A 36 8.81 7.36 16.89
CA ASP A 36 9.69 6.93 15.80
C ASP A 36 9.69 5.40 15.58
N ASP A 37 9.59 4.58 16.64
CA ASP A 37 9.55 3.11 16.50
C ASP A 37 8.27 2.69 15.77
N VAL A 38 7.12 3.24 16.19
CA VAL A 38 5.83 2.98 15.55
C VAL A 38 5.84 3.46 14.10
N TYR A 39 6.37 4.64 13.84
CA TYR A 39 6.49 5.18 12.49
C TYR A 39 7.32 4.27 11.57
N GLU A 40 8.50 3.84 12.01
CA GLU A 40 9.36 2.98 11.19
C GLU A 40 8.76 1.59 10.97
N LYS A 41 8.16 1.01 12.01
CA LYS A 41 7.47 -0.28 11.90
C LYS A 41 6.34 -0.21 10.88
N LEU A 42 5.51 0.83 10.94
CA LEU A 42 4.41 1.04 9.99
C LEU A 42 4.92 1.24 8.56
N ARG A 43 6.00 2.01 8.36
CA ARG A 43 6.61 2.21 7.03
C ARG A 43 7.13 0.91 6.43
N VAL A 44 7.85 0.10 7.22
CA VAL A 44 8.38 -1.19 6.76
C VAL A 44 7.23 -2.13 6.37
N GLN A 45 6.18 -2.20 7.18
CA GLN A 45 5.00 -3.02 6.87
C GLN A 45 4.29 -2.54 5.60
N LEU A 46 4.10 -1.23 5.45
CA LEU A 46 3.42 -0.64 4.30
C LEU A 46 4.23 -0.84 3.02
N LEU A 47 5.55 -0.74 3.08
CA LEU A 47 6.45 -1.06 1.97
C LEU A 47 6.30 -2.52 1.53
N MET A 48 6.32 -3.47 2.48
CA MET A 48 6.13 -4.88 2.18
C MET A 48 4.78 -5.15 1.51
N ILE A 49 3.70 -4.54 2.01
CA ILE A 49 2.35 -4.69 1.43
C ILE A 49 2.30 -4.11 0.02
N SER A 50 2.82 -2.89 -0.16
CA SER A 50 2.84 -2.20 -1.46
C SER A 50 3.61 -3.00 -2.52
N ASN A 51 4.74 -3.59 -2.13
CA ASN A 51 5.52 -4.48 -3.00
C ASN A 51 4.74 -5.74 -3.40
N LYS A 52 4.05 -6.37 -2.44
CA LYS A 52 3.20 -7.55 -2.71
C LYS A 52 2.04 -7.22 -3.65
N ILE A 53 1.37 -6.08 -3.46
CA ILE A 53 0.30 -5.60 -4.36
C ILE A 53 0.84 -5.38 -5.77
N ASN A 54 2.01 -4.77 -5.90
CA ASN A 54 2.62 -4.52 -7.20
C ASN A 54 2.98 -5.83 -7.94
N ALA A 55 3.59 -6.78 -7.23
CA ALA A 55 3.89 -8.11 -7.78
C ALA A 55 2.61 -8.84 -8.22
N LEU A 56 1.56 -8.80 -7.41
CA LEU A 56 0.27 -9.39 -7.73
C LEU A 56 -0.38 -8.73 -8.96
N ARG A 57 -0.34 -7.40 -9.05
CA ARG A 57 -0.86 -6.66 -10.22
C ARG A 57 -0.16 -7.10 -11.50
N ASN A 58 1.16 -7.22 -11.47
CA ASN A 58 1.94 -7.66 -12.62
C ASN A 58 1.59 -9.09 -13.05
N ALA A 59 1.36 -10.00 -12.08
CA ALA A 59 0.89 -11.35 -12.37
C ALA A 59 -0.54 -11.37 -12.96
N GLN A 60 -1.40 -10.44 -12.57
CA GLN A 60 -2.76 -10.30 -13.11
C GLN A 60 -2.80 -9.68 -14.51
N LEU A 61 -1.78 -8.88 -14.90
CA LEU A 61 -1.68 -8.26 -16.23
C LEU A 61 -1.01 -9.18 -17.28
N LYS A 62 -0.16 -10.12 -16.85
CA LYS A 62 0.53 -11.08 -17.73
C LYS A 62 -0.34 -12.29 -18.13
N LYS A 63 -1.56 -12.39 -17.62
CA LYS A 63 -2.49 -13.52 -17.78
C LYS A 63 -3.79 -13.04 -18.39
#